data_AF-A0A2S8S6H8-F1
#
_entry.id   AF-A0A2S8S6H8-F1
#
_cell.length_a   1.000
_cell.length_b   1.000
_cell.length_c   1.000
_cell.angle_alpha   90.00
_cell.angle_beta   90.00
_cell.angle_gamma   90.00
#
_symmetry.space_group_name_H-M   'P 1'
#
loop_
_entity.id
_entity.type
_entity.pdbx_description
1 polymer ?
#
loop_
_entity_poly.entity_id
_entity_poly.type
_entity_poly.pdbx_seq_one_letter_code
_entity_poly.pdbx_strand_id
1 'polypeptide(L)'
;MPSPRKVDLLPEELREWLEEALRKSGFGDYVAIAEELNWKLEEAGLELRIQKSALQEFGVQYAEFVKVQKAADAWAKEWMTEQGIGDEAKRHNILFQMITALAFKVMQAQMAKTGDEIDPKELHFLGRMMKDIMQSSGIREQLMDAEQKRLDAKLVLATENGEITEDFRVKARQILGFA
;
A
#
# COMPACT_ATOMS: atom_id res chain seq x y z
N MET A 1 5.72 -23.78 -18.21
CA MET A 1 5.99 -22.95 -17.02
C MET A 1 7.22 -23.51 -16.33
N PRO A 2 8.17 -22.69 -15.85
CA PRO A 2 9.27 -23.20 -15.03
C PRO A 2 8.72 -23.77 -13.73
N SER A 3 9.34 -24.83 -13.21
CA SER A 3 8.94 -25.45 -11.94
C SER A 3 9.08 -24.43 -10.79
N PRO A 4 8.12 -24.40 -9.83
CA PRO A 4 8.22 -23.52 -8.67
C PRO A 4 9.54 -23.76 -7.92
N ARG A 5 10.17 -22.68 -7.44
CA ARG A 5 11.46 -22.81 -6.76
C ARG A 5 11.25 -23.49 -5.43
N LYS A 6 12.26 -24.21 -4.93
CA LYS A 6 12.15 -24.95 -3.67
C LYS A 6 11.77 -24.07 -2.48
N VAL A 7 12.21 -22.81 -2.46
CA VAL A 7 11.85 -21.82 -1.43
C VAL A 7 10.36 -21.44 -1.49
N ASP A 8 9.74 -21.49 -2.66
CA ASP A 8 8.31 -21.22 -2.84
C ASP A 8 7.43 -22.37 -2.29
N LEU A 9 8.02 -23.53 -1.99
CA LEU A 9 7.34 -24.70 -1.42
C LEU A 9 7.37 -24.73 0.12
N LEU A 10 8.01 -23.74 0.76
CA LEU A 10 8.06 -23.65 2.21
C LEU A 10 6.65 -23.46 2.80
N PRO A 11 6.33 -24.14 3.92
CA PRO A 11 5.18 -23.80 4.76
C PRO A 11 5.25 -22.35 5.21
N GLU A 12 4.10 -21.72 5.44
CA GLU A 12 4.01 -20.30 5.74
C GLU A 12 4.82 -19.91 6.99
N GLU A 13 4.72 -20.70 8.07
CA GLU A 13 5.46 -20.45 9.31
C GLU A 13 6.99 -20.42 9.10
N LEU A 14 7.52 -21.32 8.25
CA LEU A 14 8.95 -21.37 7.94
C LEU A 14 9.37 -20.27 6.96
N ARG A 15 8.45 -19.85 6.08
CA ARG A 15 8.66 -18.70 5.20
C ARG A 15 8.75 -17.41 6.00
N GLU A 16 7.82 -17.17 6.92
CA GLU A 16 7.83 -16.00 7.80
C GLU A 16 9.11 -15.95 8.64
N TRP A 17 9.49 -17.08 9.23
CA TRP A 17 10.75 -17.18 9.98
C TRP A 17 11.97 -16.87 9.10
N LEU A 18 12.01 -17.42 7.86
CA LEU A 18 13.12 -17.17 6.93
C LEU A 18 13.23 -15.69 6.58
N GLU A 19 12.10 -15.06 6.27
CA GLU A 19 12.02 -13.63 5.99
C GLU A 19 12.54 -12.79 7.17
N GLU A 20 12.19 -13.14 8.40
CA GLU A 20 12.67 -12.48 9.60
C GLU A 20 14.19 -12.68 9.81
N ALA A 21 14.69 -13.89 9.62
CA ALA A 21 16.11 -14.21 9.73
C ALA A 21 16.96 -13.45 8.69
N LEU A 22 16.47 -13.35 7.45
CA LEU A 22 17.11 -12.56 6.39
C LEU A 22 17.13 -11.06 6.72
N ARG A 23 16.04 -10.52 7.28
CA ARG A 23 16.00 -9.12 7.75
C ARG A 23 16.98 -8.88 8.90
N LYS A 24 17.04 -9.77 9.90
CA LYS A 24 17.93 -9.66 11.07
C LYS A 24 19.41 -9.72 10.70
N SER A 25 19.76 -10.57 9.73
CA SER A 25 21.13 -10.70 9.23
C SER A 25 21.54 -9.60 8.24
N GLY A 26 20.64 -8.70 7.85
CA GLY A 26 20.91 -7.69 6.83
C GLY A 26 21.25 -8.30 5.46
N PHE A 27 20.70 -9.48 5.14
CA PHE A 27 20.89 -10.15 3.85
C PHE A 27 22.34 -10.61 3.54
N GLY A 28 23.12 -11.00 4.56
CA GLY A 28 24.52 -11.43 4.41
C GLY A 28 24.82 -12.89 4.76
N ASP A 29 24.06 -13.53 5.66
CA ASP A 29 24.42 -14.81 6.30
C ASP A 29 23.65 -16.02 5.73
N TYR A 30 23.68 -16.17 4.41
CA TYR A 30 22.91 -17.22 3.71
C TYR A 30 23.35 -18.65 4.04
N VAL A 31 24.57 -18.85 4.52
CA VAL A 31 25.05 -20.20 4.84
C VAL A 31 24.42 -20.66 6.15
N ALA A 32 24.56 -19.88 7.23
CA ALA A 32 23.99 -20.23 8.53
C ALA A 32 22.45 -20.30 8.46
N ILE A 33 21.81 -19.37 7.76
CA ILE A 33 20.34 -19.37 7.61
C ILE A 33 19.86 -20.60 6.82
N ALA A 34 20.61 -21.05 5.80
CA ALA A 34 20.26 -22.27 5.07
C ALA A 34 20.41 -23.52 5.94
N GLU A 35 21.45 -23.59 6.77
CA GLU A 35 21.66 -24.69 7.71
C GLU A 35 20.52 -24.75 8.74
N GLU A 36 20.19 -23.62 9.36
CA GLU A 36 19.11 -23.55 10.35
C GLU A 36 17.73 -23.84 9.72
N LEU A 37 17.47 -23.34 8.50
CA LEU A 37 16.24 -23.63 7.76
C LEU A 37 16.09 -25.13 7.49
N ASN A 38 17.17 -25.79 7.05
CA ASN A 38 17.14 -27.23 6.79
C ASN A 38 16.94 -28.05 8.07
N TRP A 39 17.52 -27.62 9.19
CA TRP A 39 17.28 -28.26 10.49
C TRP A 39 15.80 -28.17 10.90
N LYS A 40 15.18 -26.99 10.73
CA LYS A 40 13.74 -26.80 10.99
C LYS A 40 12.85 -27.63 10.06
N LEU A 41 13.23 -27.76 8.79
CA LEU A 41 12.52 -28.60 7.83
C LEU A 41 12.59 -30.08 8.23
N GLU A 42 13.75 -30.54 8.71
CA GLU A 42 13.93 -31.91 9.21
C GLU A 42 13.14 -32.17 10.49
N GLU A 43 13.12 -31.25 11.45
CA GLU A 43 12.28 -31.34 12.65
C GLU A 43 10.78 -31.40 12.32
N ALA A 44 10.36 -30.67 11.28
CA ALA A 44 8.99 -30.70 10.76
C ALA A 44 8.67 -31.98 9.94
N GLY A 45 9.63 -32.90 9.78
CA GLY A 45 9.46 -34.14 9.02
C GLY A 45 9.39 -33.93 7.50
N LEU A 46 9.90 -32.80 6.99
CA LEU A 46 9.89 -32.47 5.56
C LEU A 46 11.21 -32.90 4.91
N GLU A 47 11.14 -33.71 3.85
CA GLU A 47 12.33 -34.11 3.06
C GLU A 47 12.86 -32.98 2.14
N LEU A 48 12.30 -31.77 2.25
CA LEU A 48 12.71 -30.62 1.47
C LEU A 48 14.05 -30.09 1.99
N ARG A 49 15.06 -30.02 1.10
CA ARG A 49 16.31 -29.29 1.39
C ARG A 49 16.52 -28.09 0.50
N ILE A 50 16.84 -26.96 1.13
CA ILE A 50 17.14 -25.67 0.52
C ILE A 50 18.65 -25.48 0.47
N GLN A 51 19.16 -25.21 -0.73
CA GLN A 51 20.58 -24.93 -0.96
C GLN A 51 20.86 -23.43 -0.77
N LYS A 52 22.08 -23.10 -0.35
CA LYS A 52 22.54 -21.71 -0.18
C LYS A 52 22.26 -20.84 -1.42
N SER A 53 22.52 -21.34 -2.63
CA SER A 53 22.31 -20.57 -3.87
C SER A 53 20.84 -20.20 -4.09
N ALA A 54 19.93 -21.14 -3.85
CA ALA A 54 18.48 -20.89 -3.95
C ALA A 54 18.01 -19.90 -2.87
N LEU A 55 18.57 -19.98 -1.67
CA LEU A 55 18.30 -19.04 -0.59
C LEU A 55 18.84 -17.64 -0.90
N GLN A 56 20.03 -17.55 -1.47
CA GLN A 56 20.65 -16.29 -1.85
C GLN A 56 19.86 -15.59 -2.96
N GLU A 57 19.39 -16.32 -3.98
CA GLU A 57 18.53 -15.77 -5.03
C GLU A 57 17.22 -15.20 -4.43
N PHE A 58 16.57 -15.97 -3.55
CA PHE A 58 15.39 -15.50 -2.83
C PHE A 58 15.68 -14.26 -1.99
N GLY A 59 16.76 -14.28 -1.20
CA GLY A 59 17.13 -13.19 -0.32
C GLY A 59 17.47 -11.90 -1.04
N VAL A 60 18.11 -11.96 -2.22
CA VAL A 60 18.37 -10.78 -3.06
C VAL A 60 17.06 -10.17 -3.56
N GLN A 61 16.14 -10.99 -4.06
CA GLN A 61 14.82 -10.51 -4.51
C GLN A 61 14.01 -9.92 -3.34
N TYR A 62 14.07 -10.56 -2.19
CA TYR A 62 13.40 -10.10 -0.99
C TYR A 62 14.00 -8.79 -0.45
N ALA A 63 15.33 -8.62 -0.51
CA ALA A 63 16.00 -7.39 -0.14
C ALA A 63 15.54 -6.20 -0.99
N GLU A 64 15.46 -6.40 -2.32
CA GLU A 64 14.95 -5.39 -3.24
C GLU A 64 13.49 -5.05 -2.95
N PHE A 65 12.65 -6.04 -2.69
CA PHE A 65 11.27 -5.81 -2.26
C PHE A 65 11.17 -4.97 -0.97
N VAL A 66 11.95 -5.30 0.06
CA VAL A 66 11.96 -4.55 1.33
C VAL A 66 12.46 -3.12 1.14
N LYS A 67 13.46 -2.90 0.28
CA LYS A 67 13.93 -1.54 -0.06
C LYS A 67 12.83 -0.72 -0.72
N VAL A 68 12.14 -1.28 -1.70
CA VAL A 68 11.03 -0.62 -2.40
C VAL A 68 9.89 -0.30 -1.43
N GLN A 69 9.51 -1.23 -0.56
CA GLN A 69 8.49 -0.99 0.47
C GLN A 69 8.88 0.16 1.40
N LYS A 70 10.12 0.18 1.90
CA LYS A 70 10.61 1.29 2.74
C LYS A 70 10.61 2.63 2.02
N ALA A 71 10.97 2.65 0.73
CA ALA A 71 10.93 3.86 -0.08
C ALA A 71 9.49 4.36 -0.27
N ALA A 72 8.55 3.45 -0.53
CA ALA A 72 7.13 3.78 -0.62
C ALA A 72 6.57 4.31 0.71
N ASP A 73 6.93 3.70 1.84
CA ASP A 73 6.52 4.16 3.18
C ASP A 73 7.10 5.54 3.51
N ALA A 74 8.36 5.81 3.15
CA ALA A 74 9.01 7.10 3.33
C ALA A 74 8.30 8.19 2.51
N TRP A 75 8.07 7.91 1.23
CA TRP A 75 7.34 8.80 0.33
C TRP A 75 5.90 9.07 0.83
N ALA A 76 5.20 8.05 1.32
CA ALA A 76 3.87 8.21 1.88
C ALA A 76 3.88 9.10 3.15
N LYS A 77 4.88 8.96 4.04
CA LYS A 77 5.02 9.79 5.24
C LYS A 77 5.33 11.25 4.91
N GLU A 78 6.20 11.48 3.95
CA GLU A 78 6.55 12.83 3.46
C GLU A 78 5.31 13.52 2.88
N TRP A 79 4.59 12.84 1.98
CA TRP A 79 3.35 13.35 1.38
C TRP A 79 2.25 13.65 2.43
N MET A 80 2.08 12.77 3.42
CA MET A 80 1.13 12.98 4.53
C MET A 80 1.48 14.22 5.36
N THR A 81 2.76 14.46 5.56
CA THR A 81 3.26 15.61 6.34
C THR A 81 3.08 16.92 5.57
N GLU A 82 3.31 16.91 4.26
CA GLU A 82 3.16 18.08 3.39
C GLU A 82 1.69 18.51 3.21
N GLN A 83 0.73 17.58 3.26
CA GLN A 83 -0.68 17.88 2.98
C GLN A 83 -1.56 18.09 4.22
N GLY A 84 -1.03 17.93 5.44
CA GLY A 84 -1.75 18.25 6.69
C GLY A 84 -3.09 17.51 6.89
N ILE A 85 -3.21 16.25 6.44
CA ILE A 85 -4.51 15.57 6.32
C ILE A 85 -4.86 14.76 7.58
N GLY A 86 -6.07 14.99 8.13
CA GLY A 86 -6.65 14.30 9.29
C GLY A 86 -7.22 12.88 9.04
N ASP A 87 -7.72 12.27 10.13
CA ASP A 87 -7.94 10.83 10.37
C ASP A 87 -8.80 10.06 9.34
N GLU A 88 -9.67 10.71 8.57
CA GLU A 88 -10.57 10.04 7.60
C GLU A 88 -9.85 9.67 6.28
N ALA A 89 -8.75 10.35 5.97
CA ALA A 89 -7.87 10.00 4.85
C ALA A 89 -7.07 8.71 5.09
N LYS A 90 -6.94 8.24 6.35
CA LYS A 90 -6.19 7.01 6.67
C LYS A 90 -6.75 5.77 5.98
N ARG A 91 -8.06 5.68 5.73
CA ARG A 91 -8.69 4.53 5.04
C ARG A 91 -8.40 4.52 3.53
N HIS A 92 -8.46 5.67 2.88
CA HIS A 92 -8.09 5.78 1.47
C HIS A 92 -6.58 5.64 1.27
N ASN A 93 -5.78 6.04 2.26
CA ASN A 93 -4.34 5.85 2.26
C ASN A 93 -3.95 4.36 2.30
N ILE A 94 -4.66 3.54 3.08
CA ILE A 94 -4.45 2.08 3.12
C ILE A 94 -4.83 1.44 1.78
N LEU A 95 -5.95 1.83 1.16
CA LEU A 95 -6.33 1.31 -0.16
C LEU A 95 -5.32 1.70 -1.24
N PHE A 96 -4.84 2.93 -1.19
CA PHE A 96 -3.79 3.41 -2.08
C PHE A 96 -2.47 2.68 -1.87
N GLN A 97 -2.08 2.42 -0.61
CA GLN A 97 -0.91 1.61 -0.25
C GLN A 97 -1.05 0.16 -0.72
N MET A 98 -2.22 -0.46 -0.54
CA MET A 98 -2.48 -1.82 -1.03
C MET A 98 -2.42 -1.91 -2.56
N ILE A 99 -3.02 -0.96 -3.27
CA ILE A 99 -3.02 -0.94 -4.74
C ILE A 99 -1.62 -0.61 -5.28
N THR A 100 -0.90 0.31 -4.63
CA THR A 100 0.49 0.65 -4.99
C THR A 100 1.41 -0.55 -4.77
N ALA A 101 1.27 -1.26 -3.64
CA ALA A 101 2.01 -2.49 -3.39
C ALA A 101 1.70 -3.58 -4.44
N LEU A 102 0.44 -3.72 -4.86
CA LEU A 102 0.03 -4.63 -5.93
C LEU A 102 0.60 -4.20 -7.29
N ALA A 103 0.57 -2.93 -7.62
CA ALA A 103 1.14 -2.37 -8.85
C ALA A 103 2.66 -2.62 -8.92
N PHE A 104 3.37 -2.37 -7.82
CA PHE A 104 4.80 -2.68 -7.71
C PHE A 104 5.10 -4.17 -7.84
N LYS A 105 4.25 -5.03 -7.27
CA LYS A 105 4.40 -6.50 -7.40
C LYS A 105 4.21 -6.96 -8.84
N VAL A 106 3.27 -6.36 -9.59
CA VAL A 106 3.08 -6.59 -11.03
C VAL A 106 4.30 -6.11 -11.83
N MET A 107 4.81 -4.92 -11.51
CA MET A 107 6.00 -4.34 -12.14
C MET A 107 7.26 -5.20 -11.91
N GLN A 108 7.49 -5.68 -10.69
CA GLN A 108 8.58 -6.62 -10.38
C GLN A 108 8.44 -7.95 -11.13
N ALA A 109 7.23 -8.52 -11.19
CA ALA A 109 6.96 -9.76 -11.90
C ALA A 109 7.22 -9.64 -13.42
N GLN A 110 7.06 -8.44 -13.99
CA GLN A 110 7.43 -8.14 -15.37
C GLN A 110 8.93 -7.92 -15.55
N MET A 111 9.57 -7.12 -14.69
CA MET A 111 11.03 -6.93 -14.73
C MET A 111 11.79 -8.26 -14.66
N ALA A 112 11.30 -9.20 -13.84
CA ALA A 112 11.84 -10.55 -13.75
C ALA A 112 11.65 -11.42 -15.01
N LYS A 113 10.71 -11.06 -15.90
CA LYS A 113 10.40 -11.81 -17.13
C LYS A 113 11.04 -11.21 -18.39
N THR A 114 11.17 -9.89 -18.50
CA THR A 114 11.59 -9.22 -19.75
C THR A 114 12.97 -8.57 -19.70
N GLY A 115 13.60 -8.41 -18.52
CA GLY A 115 14.91 -7.76 -18.41
C GLY A 115 14.84 -6.27 -18.73
N ASP A 116 14.90 -5.44 -17.69
CA ASP A 116 15.05 -3.97 -17.66
C ASP A 116 14.08 -3.08 -18.47
N GLU A 117 13.30 -3.59 -19.42
CA GLU A 117 12.30 -2.80 -20.16
C GLU A 117 10.87 -3.05 -19.65
N ILE A 118 10.28 -1.99 -19.09
CA ILE A 118 8.86 -1.92 -18.76
C ILE A 118 8.10 -1.52 -20.02
N ASP A 119 7.07 -2.27 -20.42
CA ASP A 119 6.23 -1.92 -21.56
C ASP A 119 5.59 -0.53 -21.35
N PRO A 120 5.81 0.45 -22.25
CA PRO A 120 5.22 1.79 -22.16
C PRO A 120 3.69 1.79 -22.03
N LYS A 121 3.00 0.78 -22.57
CA LYS A 121 1.53 0.65 -22.46
C LYS A 121 1.08 0.34 -21.04
N GLU A 122 1.86 -0.45 -20.32
CA GLU A 122 1.59 -0.82 -18.93
C GLU A 122 1.90 0.35 -17.98
N LEU A 123 2.97 1.11 -18.27
CA LEU A 123 3.26 2.36 -17.55
C LEU A 123 2.13 3.38 -17.72
N HIS A 124 1.58 3.47 -18.94
CA HIS A 124 0.42 4.31 -19.23
C HIS A 124 -0.85 3.81 -18.54
N PHE A 125 -1.05 2.49 -18.42
CA PHE A 125 -2.16 1.90 -17.68
C PHE A 125 -2.07 2.19 -16.18
N LEU A 126 -0.89 2.04 -15.59
CA LEU A 126 -0.61 2.41 -14.19
C LEU A 126 -0.83 3.90 -13.94
N GLY A 127 -0.31 4.77 -14.81
CA GLY A 127 -0.53 6.21 -14.74
C GLY A 127 -2.01 6.59 -14.87
N ARG A 128 -2.77 5.86 -15.68
CA ARG A 128 -4.22 6.03 -15.81
C ARG A 128 -4.99 5.59 -14.57
N MET A 129 -4.67 4.42 -14.01
CA MET A 129 -5.30 3.96 -12.76
C MET A 129 -5.03 4.92 -11.60
N MET A 130 -3.79 5.39 -11.49
CA MET A 130 -3.40 6.41 -10.50
C MET A 130 -4.22 7.69 -10.66
N LYS A 131 -4.35 8.17 -11.90
CA LYS A 131 -5.16 9.36 -12.26
C LYS A 131 -6.65 9.15 -11.96
N ASP A 132 -7.22 8.01 -12.31
CA ASP A 132 -8.64 7.72 -12.13
C ASP A 132 -8.98 7.61 -10.62
N ILE A 133 -8.07 7.10 -9.81
CA ILE A 133 -8.20 7.08 -8.35
C ILE A 133 -8.10 8.50 -7.78
N MET A 134 -7.11 9.30 -8.20
CA MET A 134 -6.99 10.69 -7.76
C MET A 134 -8.22 11.53 -8.16
N GLN A 135 -8.76 11.30 -9.36
CA GLN A 135 -10.00 11.94 -9.79
C GLN A 135 -11.19 11.47 -8.96
N SER A 136 -11.30 10.19 -8.62
CA SER A 136 -12.35 9.70 -7.72
C SER A 136 -12.30 10.32 -6.32
N SER A 137 -11.08 10.58 -5.80
CA SER A 137 -10.86 11.26 -4.53
C SER A 137 -11.26 12.73 -4.57
N GLY A 138 -10.90 13.45 -5.64
CA GLY A 138 -11.31 14.85 -5.84
C GLY A 138 -12.81 15.00 -6.12
N ILE A 139 -13.44 14.02 -6.77
CA ILE A 139 -14.90 14.00 -7.01
C ILE A 139 -15.66 13.93 -5.69
N ARG A 140 -15.18 13.15 -4.70
CA ARG A 140 -15.85 13.06 -3.40
C ARG A 140 -15.71 14.34 -2.59
N GLU A 141 -14.54 14.98 -2.63
CA GLU A 141 -14.32 16.29 -2.00
C GLU A 141 -15.19 17.38 -2.65
N GLN A 142 -15.27 17.41 -3.98
CA GLN A 142 -16.18 18.29 -4.71
C GLN A 142 -17.66 18.03 -4.39
N LEU A 143 -18.06 16.77 -4.19
CA LEU A 143 -19.42 16.41 -3.80
C LEU A 143 -19.73 16.83 -2.36
N MET A 144 -18.76 16.72 -1.44
CA MET A 144 -18.91 17.20 -0.07
C MET A 144 -19.01 18.73 -0.03
N ASP A 145 -18.14 19.44 -0.75
CA ASP A 145 -18.19 20.90 -0.88
C ASP A 145 -19.49 21.39 -1.51
N ALA A 146 -19.97 20.68 -2.55
CA ALA A 146 -21.24 20.99 -3.20
C ALA A 146 -22.42 20.78 -2.24
N GLU A 147 -22.38 19.72 -1.42
CA GLU A 147 -23.42 19.45 -0.43
C GLU A 147 -23.38 20.46 0.73
N GLN A 148 -22.19 20.83 1.23
CA GLN A 148 -22.06 21.90 2.23
C GLN A 148 -22.62 23.22 1.71
N LYS A 149 -22.27 23.63 0.48
CA LYS A 149 -22.83 24.83 -0.16
C LYS A 149 -24.35 24.74 -0.32
N ARG A 150 -24.88 23.57 -0.66
CA ARG A 150 -26.33 23.35 -0.79
C ARG A 150 -27.05 23.46 0.55
N LEU A 151 -26.48 22.88 1.60
CA LEU A 151 -27.02 22.95 2.96
C LEU A 151 -26.97 24.38 3.51
N ASP A 152 -25.88 25.09 3.27
CA ASP A 152 -25.75 26.49 3.67
C ASP A 152 -26.78 27.39 2.96
N ALA A 153 -26.96 27.22 1.65
CA ALA A 153 -27.97 27.94 0.88
C ALA A 153 -29.40 27.68 1.41
N LYS A 154 -29.71 26.44 1.81
CA LYS A 154 -31.01 26.11 2.43
C LYS A 154 -31.20 26.80 3.78
N LEU A 155 -30.15 26.88 4.60
CA LEU A 155 -30.21 27.58 5.88
C LEU A 155 -30.43 29.08 5.67
N VAL A 156 -29.78 29.69 4.68
CA VAL A 156 -29.99 31.11 4.33
C VAL A 156 -31.45 31.35 3.91
N LEU A 157 -31.99 30.55 2.99
CA LEU A 157 -33.38 30.69 2.53
C LEU A 157 -34.40 30.47 3.64
N ALA A 158 -34.18 29.49 4.53
CA ALA A 158 -35.07 29.24 5.66
C ALA A 158 -35.08 30.41 6.66
N THR A 159 -33.95 31.12 6.81
CA THR A 159 -33.89 32.34 7.62
C THR A 159 -34.60 33.51 6.93
N GLU A 160 -34.42 33.70 5.62
CA GLU A 160 -35.09 34.75 4.85
C GLU A 160 -36.62 34.59 4.83
N ASN A 161 -37.10 33.34 4.77
CA ASN A 161 -38.52 33.01 4.86
C ASN A 161 -39.09 33.10 6.29
N GLY A 162 -38.25 33.35 7.29
CA GLY A 162 -38.64 33.42 8.70
C GLY A 162 -38.98 32.07 9.35
N GLU A 163 -38.62 30.95 8.71
CA GLU A 163 -38.84 29.59 9.24
C GLU A 163 -37.89 29.28 10.40
N ILE A 164 -36.69 29.88 10.40
CA ILE A 164 -35.70 29.76 11.47
C ILE A 164 -35.09 31.11 11.82
N THR A 165 -34.59 31.25 13.06
CA THR A 165 -33.92 32.48 13.51
C THR A 165 -32.45 32.52 13.07
N GLU A 166 -31.89 33.73 13.02
CA GLU A 166 -30.48 33.97 12.71
C GLU A 166 -29.53 33.24 13.68
N ASP A 167 -29.85 33.27 14.99
CA ASP A 167 -29.10 32.52 16.00
C ASP A 167 -29.11 31.01 15.76
N PHE A 168 -30.22 30.46 15.24
CA PHE A 168 -30.31 29.05 14.90
C PHE A 168 -29.47 28.73 13.67
N ARG A 169 -29.46 29.61 12.66
CA ARG A 169 -28.59 29.47 11.48
C ARG A 169 -27.12 29.40 11.88
N VAL A 170 -26.66 30.30 12.75
CA VAL A 170 -25.27 30.31 13.23
C VAL A 170 -24.92 29.02 13.97
N LYS A 171 -25.79 28.54 14.86
CA LYS A 171 -25.60 27.25 15.54
C LYS A 171 -25.61 26.06 14.58
N ALA A 172 -26.50 26.05 13.59
CA ALA A 172 -26.57 24.99 12.60
C ALA A 172 -25.28 24.93 11.77
N ARG A 173 -24.72 26.07 11.36
CA ARG A 173 -23.42 26.14 10.66
C ARG A 173 -22.28 25.59 11.52
N GLN A 174 -22.28 25.85 12.82
CA GLN A 174 -21.28 25.30 13.75
C GLN A 174 -21.42 23.77 13.92
N ILE A 175 -22.64 23.26 14.05
CA ILE A 175 -22.90 21.81 14.18
C ILE A 175 -22.51 21.06 12.90
N LEU A 176 -22.78 21.66 11.73
CA LEU A 176 -22.48 21.06 10.42
C LEU A 176 -21.02 21.24 9.98
N GLY A 177 -20.19 21.95 10.77
CA GLY A 177 -18.77 22.14 10.49
C GLY A 177 -18.49 23.08 9.31
N PHE A 178 -19.35 24.07 9.07
CA PHE A 178 -19.16 25.10 8.02
C PHE A 178 -18.32 26.30 8.51
N ALA A 179 -17.85 26.28 9.75
CA ALA A 179 -17.16 27.36 10.45
C ALA A 179 -15.92 26.83 11.17
#